data_AF-A0A814S7C3-F1
#
_entry.id   AF-A0A814S7C3-F1
#
_cell.length_a   1.000
_cell.length_b   1.000
_cell.length_c   1.000
_cell.angle_alpha   90.00
_cell.angle_beta   90.00
_cell.angle_gamma   90.00
#
_symmetry.space_group_name_H-M   'P 1'
#
loop_
_entity.id
_entity.type
_entity.pdbx_description
1 polymer ?
#
loop_
_entity_poly.entity_id
_entity_poly.type
_entity_poly.pdbx_seq_one_letter_code
_entity_poly.pdbx_strand_id
1 'polypeptide(L)'
;MQSYTVQPITSADRRLLNKFRLILQEKENRFGQRMQKNLIVPPNVIVRASKSEKSSDEKHRTFLNEVLWPLVGKKCLLLLDS
;
A
#
# COMPACT_ATOMS: atom_id res chain seq x y z
N MET A 1 -5.90 0.35 -20.34
CA MET A 1 -4.95 -0.49 -19.56
C MET A 1 -4.99 0.00 -18.13
N GLN A 2 -5.38 -0.86 -17.19
CA GLN A 2 -5.51 -0.50 -15.78
C GLN A 2 -4.22 -0.91 -15.07
N SER A 3 -3.47 0.06 -14.59
CA SER A 3 -2.19 -0.19 -13.92
C SER A 3 -2.40 -0.30 -12.41
N TYR A 4 -1.64 -1.19 -11.79
CA TYR A 4 -1.65 -1.38 -10.35
C TYR A 4 -0.22 -1.49 -9.83
N THR A 5 -0.03 -1.06 -8.59
CA THR A 5 1.25 -1.17 -7.88
C THR A 5 1.02 -2.00 -6.63
N VAL A 6 1.80 -3.08 -6.48
CA VAL A 6 1.87 -3.87 -5.26
C VAL A 6 3.13 -3.43 -4.50
N GLN A 7 2.96 -3.08 -3.23
CA GLN A 7 4.06 -2.73 -2.34
C GLN A 7 4.13 -3.80 -1.23
N PRO A 8 4.85 -4.91 -1.46
CA PRO A 8 5.12 -5.90 -0.42
C PRO A 8 6.13 -5.37 0.59
N ILE A 9 6.15 -5.95 1.79
CA ILE A 9 7.24 -5.76 2.75
C ILE A 9 7.94 -7.09 2.94
N THR A 10 9.25 -7.10 2.77
CA THR A 10 10.09 -8.23 3.11
C THR A 10 10.96 -7.88 4.31
N SER A 11 11.09 -8.81 5.25
CA SER A 11 12.05 -8.69 6.33
C SER A 11 13.45 -9.09 5.88
N ALA A 12 14.46 -8.70 6.66
CA ALA A 12 15.86 -8.99 6.34
C ALA A 12 16.18 -10.50 6.25
N ASP A 13 15.41 -11.34 6.94
CA ASP A 13 15.48 -12.81 6.84
C ASP A 13 14.72 -13.38 5.62
N ARG A 14 14.37 -12.52 4.66
CA ARG A 14 13.71 -12.84 3.38
C ARG A 14 12.29 -13.38 3.52
N ARG A 15 11.63 -13.16 4.66
CA ARG A 15 10.21 -13.51 4.81
C ARG A 15 9.35 -12.38 4.27
N LEU A 16 8.32 -12.74 3.51
CA LEU A 16 7.27 -11.82 3.12
C LEU A 16 6.38 -11.57 4.35
N LEU A 17 6.24 -10.32 4.76
CA LEU A 17 5.33 -9.97 5.83
C LEU A 17 3.89 -10.09 5.32
N ASN A 18 3.00 -10.55 6.20
CA ASN A 18 1.61 -10.85 5.85
C ASN A 18 0.83 -9.62 5.36
N LYS A 19 1.31 -8.39 5.62
CA LYS A 19 0.61 -7.15 5.26
C LYS A 19 1.29 -6.45 4.09
N PHE A 20 0.50 -6.08 3.08
CA PHE A 20 0.98 -5.36 1.90
C PHE A 20 -0.04 -4.34 1.41
N ARG A 21 0.43 -3.41 0.56
CA ARG A 21 -0.39 -2.33 0.02
C ARG A 21 -0.61 -2.52 -1.47
N LEU A 22 -1.86 -2.41 -1.90
CA LEU A 22 -2.27 -2.44 -3.30
C LEU A 22 -2.77 -1.04 -3.69
N ILE A 23 -2.12 -0.44 -4.68
CA ILE A 23 -2.53 0.85 -5.24
C ILE A 23 -3.12 0.59 -6.62
N LEU A 24 -4.40 0.90 -6.78
CA LEU A 24 -5.12 0.81 -8.05
C LEU A 24 -5.15 2.20 -8.68
N GLN A 25 -4.69 2.32 -9.92
CA GLN A 25 -4.72 3.59 -10.63
C GLN A 25 -6.15 3.90 -11.11
N GLU A 26 -6.71 4.98 -10.58
CA GLU A 26 -8.07 5.43 -10.86
C GLU A 26 -8.08 6.91 -11.25
N LYS A 27 -8.97 7.30 -12.17
CA LYS A 27 -9.02 8.67 -12.71
C LYS A 27 -9.30 9.73 -11.64
N GLU A 28 -10.15 9.39 -10.67
CA GLU A 28 -10.64 10.32 -9.64
C GLU A 28 -10.03 10.08 -8.25
N ASN A 29 -8.92 9.32 -8.16
CA ASN A 29 -8.25 9.05 -6.88
C ASN A 29 -9.15 8.33 -5.85
N ARG A 30 -10.28 7.78 -6.31
CA ARG A 30 -11.33 7.13 -5.53
C ARG A 30 -11.87 5.95 -6.32
N PHE A 31 -12.31 4.91 -5.62
CA PHE A 31 -13.02 3.81 -6.24
C PHE A 31 -14.40 4.28 -6.70
N GLY A 32 -14.76 3.96 -7.94
CA GLY A 32 -16.14 4.15 -8.41
C GLY A 32 -17.13 3.34 -7.56
N GLN A 33 -18.40 3.76 -7.52
CA GLN A 33 -19.43 3.13 -6.68
C GLN A 33 -19.55 1.60 -6.87
N ARG A 34 -19.39 1.10 -8.10
CA ARG A 34 -19.43 -0.33 -8.39
C ARG A 34 -18.26 -1.10 -7.75
N MET A 35 -17.06 -0.53 -7.78
CA MET A 35 -15.90 -1.12 -7.14
C MET A 35 -16.06 -1.10 -5.63
N GLN A 36 -16.47 0.03 -5.03
CA GLN A 36 -16.70 0.09 -3.58
C GLN A 36 -17.71 -0.94 -3.07
N LYS A 37 -18.78 -1.20 -3.82
CA LYS A 37 -19.81 -2.19 -3.45
C LYS A 37 -19.31 -3.63 -3.52
N ASN A 38 -18.37 -3.93 -4.41
CA ASN A 38 -17.88 -5.28 -4.67
C ASN A 38 -16.47 -5.53 -4.13
N LEU A 39 -15.86 -4.54 -3.47
CA LEU A 39 -14.48 -4.63 -3.01
C LEU A 39 -14.40 -5.49 -1.76
N ILE A 40 -13.94 -6.72 -1.93
CA ILE A 40 -13.59 -7.60 -0.82
C ILE A 40 -12.12 -7.37 -0.50
N VAL A 41 -11.84 -6.76 0.65
CA VAL A 41 -10.47 -6.49 1.11
C VAL A 41 -10.13 -7.44 2.24
N PRO A 42 -9.15 -8.35 2.06
CA PRO A 42 -8.63 -9.15 3.16
C PRO A 42 -8.03 -8.25 4.25
N PRO A 43 -8.08 -8.64 5.54
CA PRO A 43 -7.65 -7.79 6.66
C PRO A 43 -6.16 -7.43 6.63
N ASN A 44 -5.37 -8.20 5.89
CA ASN A 44 -3.95 -8.01 5.71
C ASN A 44 -3.59 -7.17 4.46
N VAL A 45 -4.58 -6.70 3.70
CA VAL A 45 -4.34 -5.92 2.49
C VAL A 45 -4.87 -4.50 2.66
N ILE A 46 -4.03 -3.52 2.37
CA ILE A 46 -4.47 -2.11 2.32
C ILE A 46 -4.64 -1.71 0.86
N VAL A 47 -5.89 -1.52 0.45
CA VAL A 47 -6.24 -1.14 -0.93
C VAL A 47 -6.48 0.37 -1.01
N ARG A 48 -5.80 1.06 -1.94
CA ARG A 48 -5.94 2.50 -2.17
C ARG A 48 -6.15 2.79 -3.65
N ALA A 49 -7.08 3.69 -3.95
CA ALA A 49 -7.16 4.31 -5.27
C ALA A 49 -6.14 5.45 -5.33
N SER A 50 -5.38 5.55 -6.43
CA SER A 50 -4.49 6.68 -6.68
C SER A 50 -4.70 7.24 -8.08
N LYS A 51 -4.80 8.56 -8.21
CA LYS A 51 -4.44 9.26 -9.45
C LYS A 51 -2.92 9.29 -9.53
N SER A 52 -2.32 9.27 -10.72
CA SER A 52 -0.85 9.18 -10.92
C SER A 52 -0.04 10.29 -10.22
N GLU A 53 -0.72 11.34 -9.78
CA GLU A 53 -0.18 12.65 -9.41
C GLU A 53 0.14 12.87 -7.93
N LYS A 54 -0.13 11.91 -7.03
CA LYS A 54 0.24 12.07 -5.61
C LYS A 54 1.77 12.15 -5.46
N SER A 55 2.26 13.11 -4.66
CA SER A 55 3.70 13.26 -4.36
C SER A 55 4.27 11.99 -3.73
N SER A 56 5.53 11.70 -4.02
CA SER A 56 6.27 10.56 -3.45
C SER A 56 6.17 10.55 -1.93
N ASP A 57 6.28 11.71 -1.29
CA ASP A 57 6.35 11.85 0.16
C ASP A 57 5.04 11.48 0.86
N GLU A 58 3.89 11.88 0.32
CA GLU A 58 2.59 11.47 0.89
C GLU A 58 2.36 9.97 0.72
N LYS A 59 2.76 9.42 -0.43
CA LYS A 59 2.69 7.96 -0.67
C LYS A 59 3.54 7.20 0.34
N HIS A 60 4.74 7.70 0.66
CA HIS A 60 5.65 7.12 1.65
C HIS A 60 5.11 7.24 3.07
N ARG A 61 4.70 8.45 3.52
CA ARG A 61 4.13 8.63 4.86
C ARG A 61 2.93 7.73 5.11
N THR A 62 2.05 7.61 4.13
CA THR A 62 0.88 6.73 4.22
C THR A 62 1.30 5.26 4.33
N PHE A 63 2.29 4.83 3.53
CA PHE A 63 2.80 3.46 3.60
C PHE A 63 3.42 3.15 4.97
N LEU A 64 4.23 4.06 5.50
CA LEU A 64 4.86 3.90 6.82
C LEU A 64 3.81 3.75 7.93
N ASN A 65 2.83 4.64 7.96
CA ASN A 65 1.83 4.66 9.02
C ASN A 65 0.82 3.52 8.94
N GLU A 66 0.35 3.17 7.74
CA GLU A 66 -0.72 2.18 7.59
C GLU A 66 -0.19 0.74 7.51
N VAL A 67 0.99 0.56 6.91
CA VAL A 67 1.54 -0.77 6.60
C VAL A 67 2.71 -1.11 7.51
N LEU A 68 3.75 -0.29 7.55
CA LEU A 68 5.01 -0.62 8.22
C LEU A 68 4.91 -0.58 9.76
N TRP A 69 4.52 0.55 10.34
CA TRP A 69 4.48 0.73 11.81
C TRP A 69 3.62 -0.29 12.56
N PRO A 70 2.48 -0.75 12.01
CA PRO A 70 1.72 -1.82 12.66
C PRO A 70 2.42 -3.18 12.63
N LEU A 71 3.41 -3.39 11.76
CA LEU A 71 4.13 -4.65 11.61
C LEU A 71 5.47 -4.69 12.36
N VAL A 72 6.11 -3.54 12.53
CA VAL A 72 7.44 -3.44 13.13
C VAL A 72 7.33 -2.94 14.57
N GLY A 73 8.15 -3.51 15.45
CA GLY A 73 8.23 -3.07 16.85
C GLY A 73 8.85 -1.67 17.00
N LYS A 74 9.08 -1.25 18.25
CA LYS A 74 9.64 0.07 18.61
C LYS A 74 11.02 0.38 17.99
N LYS A 75 11.73 -0.64 17.48
CA LYS A 75 13.04 -0.50 16.83
C LYS A 75 13.03 -1.34 15.56
N CYS A 76 13.23 -0.70 14.42
CA CYS A 76 13.44 -1.36 13.15
C CYS A 76 14.36 -0.53 12.26
N LEU A 77 15.08 -1.20 11.37
CA LEU A 77 15.80 -0.57 10.28
C LEU A 77 14.94 -0.68 9.03
N LEU A 78 14.64 0.45 8.38
CA LEU A 78 13.93 0.50 7.12
C LEU A 78 14.93 0.79 6.00
N LEU A 79 14.96 -0.08 4.99
CA LEU A 79 15.67 0.13 3.75
C LEU A 79 14.64 0.50 2.66
N LEU A 80 14.79 1.68 2.07
CA LEU A 80 14.00 2.14 0.92
C LEU A 80 14.93 2.24 -0.28
N ASP A 81 14.55 1.58 -1.37
CA ASP A 81 15.20 1.75 -2.67
C ASP A 81 14.41 2.78 -3.49
N SER A 82 15.11 3.58 -4.30
CA SER A 82 14.57 4.75 -5.01
C SER A 82 13.91 4.41 -6.34
#